data_AF-A0AAV1QHU1-F1
#
_entry.id   AF-A0AAV1QHU1-F1
#
_cell.length_a   1.000
_cell.length_b   1.000
_cell.length_c   1.000
_cell.angle_alpha   90.00
_cell.angle_beta   90.00
_cell.angle_gamma   90.00
#
_symmetry.space_group_name_H-M   'P 1'
#
loop_
_entity.id
_entity.type
_entity.pdbx_description
1 polymer ?
#
loop_
_entity_poly.entity_id
_entity_poly.type
_entity_poly.pdbx_seq_one_letter_code
_entity_poly.pdbx_strand_id
1 'polypeptide(L)' 'MFVCCSPDVFRKLMVHFRRADLPHEQYVFFYIDVFGESLNSKNGQPWARGDEDDAIAKEAFQ' A
#
# COMPACT_ATOMS: atom_id res chain seq x y z
N MET A 1 -5.77 4.01 -10.74
CA MET A 1 -4.48 3.62 -11.38
C MET A 1 -4.23 2.14 -11.11
N PHE A 2 -3.81 1.38 -12.12
CA PHE A 2 -3.39 -0.02 -11.95
C PHE A 2 -1.88 -0.07 -11.78
N VAL A 3 -1.39 -0.76 -10.75
CA VAL A 3 0.04 -0.85 -10.46
C VAL A 3 0.42 -2.33 -10.32
N CYS A 4 1.34 -2.79 -11.17
CA CYS A 4 1.95 -4.11 -11.10
C CYS A 4 3.38 -3.97 -10.58
N CYS A 5 3.59 -4.24 -9.30
CA CYS A 5 4.88 -4.13 -8.63
C CYS A 5 4.91 -5.07 -7.42
N SER A 6 6.04 -5.19 -6.73
CA SER A 6 6.09 -5.95 -5.48
C SER A 6 5.26 -5.28 -4.38
N PRO A 7 4.76 -6.04 -3.37
CA PRO A 7 4.01 -5.49 -2.25
C PRO A 7 4.72 -4.32 -1.55
N ASP A 8 6.05 -4.40 -1.45
CA ASP A 8 6.85 -3.39 -0.76
C ASP A 8 6.97 -2.09 -1.55
N VAL A 9 7.07 -2.17 -2.89
CA VAL A 9 7.04 -1.00 -3.75
C VAL A 9 5.65 -0.36 -3.69
N PHE A 10 4.59 -1.17 -3.71
CA PHE A 10 3.23 -0.67 -3.57
C PHE A 10 3.02 0.06 -2.23
N ARG A 11 3.48 -0.52 -1.12
CA ARG A 11 3.38 0.11 0.22
C ARG A 11 4.07 1.47 0.26
N LYS A 12 5.31 1.56 -0.25
CA LYS A 12 6.05 2.82 -0.30
C LYS A 12 5.34 3.87 -1.15
N LEU A 13 4.78 3.47 -2.30
CA LEU A 13 4.01 4.36 -3.16
C LEU A 13 2.82 4.96 -2.39
N MET A 14 2.08 4.14 -1.65
CA MET A 14 0.93 4.61 -0.86
C MET A 14 1.36 5.60 0.23
N VAL A 15 2.45 5.32 0.95
CA VAL A 15 3.01 6.23 1.96
C VAL A 15 3.44 7.56 1.34
N HIS A 16 4.13 7.53 0.20
CA HIS A 16 4.53 8.75 -0.50
C HIS A 16 3.34 9.57 -0.98
N PHE A 17 2.30 8.91 -1.50
CA PHE A 17 1.08 9.56 -1.94
C PHE A 17 0.39 10.28 -0.78
N ARG A 18 0.31 9.61 0.38
CA ARG A 18 -0.26 10.17 1.61
C ARG A 18 0.53 11.37 2.12
N ARG A 19 1.86 11.28 2.13
CA ARG A 19 2.75 12.37 2.58
C ARG A 19 2.74 13.57 1.63
N ALA A 20 2.49 13.35 0.34
CA ALA A 20 2.41 14.40 -0.67
C ALA A 20 1.08 15.18 -0.63
N ASP A 21 0.14 14.79 0.24
CA ASP A 21 -1.20 15.37 0.39
C ASP A 21 -1.93 15.54 -0.95
N LEU A 22 -1.77 14.54 -1.83
CA LEU A 22 -2.45 14.51 -3.11
C LEU A 22 -3.96 14.27 -2.87
N PRO A 23 -4.85 14.71 -3.78
CA PRO A 23 -6.29 14.60 -3.57
C PRO A 23 -6.76 13.14 -3.48
N HIS A 24 -6.76 12.56 -2.27
CA HIS A 24 -7.01 11.13 -2.03
C HIS A 24 -8.36 10.66 -2.57
N GLU A 25 -9.37 11.53 -2.57
CA GLU A 25 -10.70 11.27 -3.12
C GLU A 25 -10.74 11.11 -4.65
N GLN A 26 -9.68 11.54 -5.36
CA GLN A 26 -9.61 11.50 -6.82
C GLN A 26 -8.88 10.25 -7.35
N TYR A 27 -8.26 9.46 -6.46
CA TYR A 27 -7.42 8.33 -6.86
C TYR A 27 -7.83 7.05 -6.14
N VAL A 28 -8.01 5.99 -6.93
CA VAL A 28 -8.10 4.61 -6.42
C VAL A 28 -6.91 3.82 -6.94
N PHE A 29 -6.24 3.06 -6.07
CA PHE A 29 -5.12 2.20 -6.42
C PHE A 29 -5.55 0.74 -6.34
N PHE A 30 -5.39 0.03 -7.46
CA PHE A 30 -5.60 -1.42 -7.50
C PHE A 30 -4.24 -2.11 -7.54
N TYR A 31 -3.96 -2.89 -6.49
CA TYR A 31 -2.82 -3.79 -6.42
C TYR A 31 -3.20 -5.13 -7.04
N ILE A 32 -2.59 -5.47 -8.18
CA ILE A 32 -2.84 -6.73 -8.88
C ILE A 32 -1.70 -7.69 -8.61
N ASP A 33 -1.94 -8.61 -7.67
CA ASP A 33 -1.02 -9.69 -7.34
C ASP A 33 -1.44 -10.98 -8.05
N VAL A 34 -0.93 -11.17 -9.27
CA VAL A 34 -1.33 -12.27 -10.16
C VAL A 34 -1.02 -13.65 -9.55
N PHE A 35 0.03 -13.74 -8.74
CA PHE A 35 0.49 -14.99 -8.13
C PHE A 35 0.12 -15.13 -6.65
N GLY A 36 -0.49 -14.09 -6.06
CA GLY A 36 -0.95 -14.11 -4.67
C GLY A 36 0.19 -14.14 -3.64
N GLU A 37 1.40 -13.66 -3.97
CA GLU A 37 2.53 -13.67 -3.02
C GLU A 37 2.22 -12.88 -1.73
N SER A 38 1.43 -11.81 -1.84
CA SER A 38 0.98 -10.99 -0.71
C SER A 38 0.08 -11.75 0.28
N LEU A 39 -0.57 -12.84 -0.16
CA LEU A 39 -1.43 -13.68 0.68
C LEU A 39 -0.64 -14.50 1.70
N ASN A 40 0.68 -14.69 1.48
CA ASN A 40 1.54 -15.38 2.43
C ASN A 40 1.88 -14.54 3.67
N SER A 41 1.48 -13.27 3.72
CA SER A 41 1.68 -12.43 4.89
C SER A 41 0.81 -12.91 6.06
N LYS A 42 1.45 -13.23 7.20
CA LYS A 42 0.81 -13.87 8.36
C LYS A 42 -0.41 -13.12 8.92
N ASN A 43 -0.57 -11.83 8.63
CA ASN A 43 -1.56 -10.97 9.27
C ASN A 43 -2.56 -10.31 8.32
N GLY A 44 -2.54 -10.57 7.00
CA GLY A 44 -3.48 -9.94 6.05
C GLY A 44 -3.47 -8.40 6.06
N GLN A 45 -2.45 -7.80 6.67
CA GLN A 45 -2.27 -6.36 6.85
C GLN A 45 -1.12 -5.91 5.95
N PRO A 46 -1.38 -5.57 4.68
CA PRO A 46 -0.34 -5.22 3.72
C PRO A 46 0.44 -3.95 4.12
N TRP A 47 -0.16 -3.09 4.95
CA TRP A 47 0.47 -1.88 5.51
C TRP A 47 1.40 -2.16 6.69
N ALA A 48 1.24 -3.27 7.43
CA ALA A 48 1.98 -3.53 8.66
C ALA A 48 3.35 -4.15 8.35
N ARG A 49 4.42 -3.45 8.75
CA ARG A 49 5.82 -3.90 8.62
C ARG A 49 6.59 -3.77 9.93
N GLY A 50 6.02 -3.15 10.95
CA GLY A 50 6.69 -2.84 12.22
C GLY A 50 7.67 -1.69 12.11
N ASP A 51 7.54 -0.83 11.09
CA ASP A 51 8.37 0.34 10.88
C ASP A 51 7.63 1.65 11.21
N GLU A 52 8.35 2.76 11.18
CA GLU A 52 7.84 4.10 11.51
C GLU A 52 6.72 4.56 10.57
N ASP A 53 6.64 3.96 9.38
CA ASP A 53 5.67 4.31 8.35
C ASP A 53 4.34 3.57 8.52
N ASP A 54 4.22 2.60 9.43
CA ASP A 54 3.02 1.79 9.61
C ASP A 54 1.75 2.62 9.88
N ALA A 55 1.86 3.70 10.65
CA ALA A 55 0.72 4.58 10.93
C ALA A 55 0.21 5.26 9.66
N ILE A 56 1.13 5.82 8.86
CA ILE A 56 0.82 6.51 7.60
C ILE A 56 0.35 5.51 6.54
N ALA A 57 1.01 4.36 6.45
CA ALA A 57 0.63 3.28 5.54
C ALA A 57 -0.77 2.78 5.86
N LYS A 58 -1.13 2.64 7.14
CA LYS A 58 -2.48 2.23 7.52
C LYS A 58 -3.55 3.21 7.01
N GLU A 59 -3.32 4.51 7.15
CA GLU A 59 -4.23 5.53 6.61
C GLU A 59 -4.27 5.52 5.08
N ALA A 60 -3.13 5.29 4.43
CA ALA A 60 -3.04 5.28 2.96
C ALA A 60 -3.71 4.05 2.31
N PHE A 61 -3.98 3.00 3.08
CA PHE A 61 -4.65 1.78 2.63
C PHE A 61 -6.17 1.76 2.95
N GLN A 62 -6.72 2.82 3.56
CA GLN A 62 -8.17 3.01 3.78
C GLN A 62 -8.83 3.70 2.58
#